data_AF-A0A959ICF8-F1
#
_entry.id   AF-A0A959ICF8-F1
#
_cell.length_a   1.000
_cell.length_b   1.000
_cell.length_c   1.000
_cell.angle_alpha   90.00
_cell.angle_beta   90.00
_cell.angle_gamma   90.00
#
_symmetry.space_group_name_H-M   'P 1'
#
loop_
_entity.id
_entity.type
_entity.pdbx_description
1 polymer ?
#
loop_
_entity_poly.entity_id
_entity_poly.type
_entity_poly.pdbx_seq_one_letter_code
_entity_poly.pdbx_strand_id
1 'polypeptide(L)'
;MQKDLQSIFGQVTGLDDKSIQFLTQALSKNNLPGFDYLEFKQSLSALAALNMDEVTAFKSAFATAATVGLTKDKLLKTARHYKNVLDQEKKQFDEALQKQMNQRVASKRSEVEKLKQQIVDYQAKIKDLQDKIAKAQSTIDHADENIQAALEKIETTQKNFEYTYQSIQNQIDQDIQSIEQHL
;
A
#
# COMPACT_ATOMS: atom_id res chain seq x y z
N MET A 1 17.49 37.76 4.00
CA MET A 1 17.91 37.10 2.74
C MET A 1 16.89 36.10 2.23
N GLN A 2 16.63 34.95 2.88
CA GLN A 2 15.72 33.92 2.31
C GLN A 2 14.29 34.43 2.02
N LYS A 3 13.66 35.17 2.93
CA LYS A 3 12.33 35.79 2.72
C LYS A 3 12.34 36.78 1.56
N ASP A 4 13.45 37.50 1.38
CA ASP A 4 13.62 38.47 0.30
C ASP A 4 13.72 37.75 -1.06
N LEU A 5 14.40 36.60 -1.12
CA LEU A 5 14.48 35.79 -2.33
C LEU A 5 13.12 35.20 -2.74
N GLN A 6 12.29 34.77 -1.78
CA GLN A 6 10.92 34.32 -2.07
C GLN A 6 10.07 35.46 -2.65
N SER A 7 10.18 36.66 -2.09
CA SER A 7 9.51 37.84 -2.63
C SER A 7 10.02 38.24 -4.01
N ILE A 8 11.31 38.02 -4.32
CA ILE A 8 11.90 38.37 -5.62
C ILE A 8 11.56 37.35 -6.71
N PHE A 9 11.62 36.06 -6.39
CA PHE A 9 11.46 34.97 -7.37
C PHE A 9 10.05 34.37 -7.39
N GLY A 10 9.20 34.69 -6.41
CA GLY A 10 7.84 34.15 -6.27
C GLY A 10 6.73 35.02 -6.88
N GLN A 11 7.04 36.08 -7.62
CA GLN A 11 6.03 37.01 -8.17
C GLN A 11 5.32 36.50 -9.42
N VAL A 12 5.72 35.34 -9.95
CA VAL A 12 5.10 34.75 -11.16
C VAL A 12 3.89 33.93 -10.76
N THR A 13 2.78 34.13 -11.46
CA THR A 13 1.54 33.37 -11.25
C THR A 13 1.71 31.90 -11.61
N GLY A 14 1.19 30.99 -10.78
CA GLY A 14 1.21 29.54 -11.04
C GLY A 14 2.43 28.78 -10.50
N LEU A 15 3.25 29.41 -9.67
CA LEU A 15 4.34 28.74 -8.97
C LEU A 15 3.84 27.96 -7.74
N ASP A 16 4.48 26.83 -7.45
CA ASP A 16 4.24 26.04 -6.24
C ASP A 16 5.07 26.58 -5.06
N ASP A 17 4.40 26.91 -3.96
CA ASP A 17 5.02 27.56 -2.79
C ASP A 17 6.15 26.72 -2.17
N LYS A 18 6.01 25.40 -2.15
CA LYS A 18 7.04 24.50 -1.61
C LYS A 18 8.27 24.49 -2.52
N SER A 19 8.06 24.46 -3.83
CA SER A 19 9.14 24.53 -4.82
C SER A 19 9.86 25.87 -4.74
N ILE A 20 9.14 26.99 -4.59
CA ILE A 20 9.75 28.31 -4.36
C ILE A 20 10.57 28.29 -3.07
N GLN A 21 10.00 27.80 -1.96
CA GLN A 21 10.69 27.74 -0.68
C GLN A 21 11.97 26.90 -0.78
N PHE A 22 11.90 25.73 -1.41
CA PHE A 22 13.02 24.81 -1.56
C PHE A 22 14.14 25.42 -2.40
N LEU A 23 13.82 25.93 -3.59
CA LEU A 23 14.81 26.51 -4.50
C LEU A 23 15.43 27.80 -3.94
N THR A 24 14.63 28.68 -3.33
CA THR A 24 15.16 29.90 -2.68
C THR A 24 16.01 29.59 -1.46
N GLN A 25 15.72 28.50 -0.73
CA GLN A 25 16.60 28.02 0.33
C GLN A 25 17.93 27.52 -0.22
N ALA A 26 17.93 26.78 -1.34
CA ALA A 26 19.15 26.30 -1.98
C ALA A 26 20.03 27.47 -2.45
N LEU A 27 19.42 28.50 -3.05
CA LEU A 27 20.13 29.75 -3.41
C LEU A 27 20.73 30.42 -2.17
N SER A 28 19.95 30.59 -1.10
CA SER A 28 20.42 31.21 0.15
C SER A 28 21.55 30.43 0.83
N LYS A 29 21.55 29.09 0.75
CA LYS A 29 22.63 28.24 1.28
C LYS A 29 23.92 28.35 0.47
N ASN A 30 23.80 28.64 -0.83
CA ASN A 30 24.91 28.79 -1.76
C ASN A 30 25.25 30.26 -2.03
N ASN A 31 24.85 31.18 -1.14
CA ASN A 31 25.11 32.61 -1.29
C ASN A 31 26.61 32.89 -1.26
N LEU A 32 27.11 33.71 -2.20
CA LEU A 32 28.51 34.09 -2.25
C LEU A 32 28.77 35.31 -1.36
N PRO A 33 30.00 35.51 -0.87
CA PRO A 33 30.33 36.69 -0.08
C PRO A 33 30.45 37.96 -0.94
N GLY A 34 30.03 39.08 -0.36
CA GLY A 34 30.09 40.41 -0.97
C GLY A 34 28.92 40.68 -1.91
N PHE A 35 28.95 41.84 -2.59
CA PHE A 35 27.89 42.21 -3.52
C PHE A 35 27.94 41.32 -4.77
N ASP A 36 26.88 40.55 -5.01
CA ASP A 36 26.76 39.62 -6.13
C ASP A 36 25.42 39.74 -6.90
N TYR A 37 25.04 38.69 -7.62
CA TYR A 37 23.79 38.64 -8.39
C TYR A 37 22.53 38.73 -7.51
N LEU A 38 22.50 38.11 -6.33
CA LEU A 38 21.33 38.16 -5.44
C LEU A 38 21.16 39.56 -4.84
N GLU A 39 22.22 40.21 -4.36
CA GLU A 39 22.17 41.60 -3.89
C GLU A 39 21.82 42.56 -5.03
N PHE A 40 22.29 42.28 -6.26
CA PHE A 40 21.90 43.04 -7.44
C PHE A 40 20.40 42.89 -7.73
N LYS A 41 19.84 41.68 -7.69
CA LYS A 41 18.40 41.45 -7.85
C LYS A 41 17.56 42.07 -6.74
N GLN A 42 18.04 42.06 -5.50
CA GLN A 42 17.41 42.76 -4.38
C GLN A 42 17.36 44.27 -4.62
N SER A 43 18.49 44.85 -5.07
CA SER A 43 18.57 46.27 -5.41
C SER A 43 17.60 46.64 -6.53
N LEU A 44 17.49 45.82 -7.57
CA LEU A 44 16.52 46.03 -8.64
C LEU A 44 15.08 45.98 -8.14
N SER A 45 14.75 45.05 -7.24
CA SER A 45 13.41 44.96 -6.63
C SER A 45 13.07 46.24 -5.85
N ALA A 46 14.02 46.74 -5.05
CA ALA A 46 13.85 47.98 -4.29
C ALA A 46 13.66 49.20 -5.21
N LEU A 47 14.43 49.29 -6.30
CA LEU A 47 14.30 50.38 -7.27
C LEU A 47 13.00 50.32 -8.07
N ALA A 48 12.54 49.11 -8.42
CA ALA A 48 11.24 48.92 -9.07
C ALA A 48 10.08 49.37 -8.16
N ALA A 49 10.18 49.14 -6.85
CA ALA A 49 9.20 49.62 -5.87
C ALA A 49 9.13 51.17 -5.79
N LEU A 50 10.15 51.88 -6.29
CA LEU A 50 10.17 53.34 -6.43
C LEU A 50 9.64 53.81 -7.80
N ASN A 51 9.01 52.93 -8.58
CA ASN A 51 8.53 53.18 -9.94
C ASN A 51 9.63 53.62 -10.92
N MET A 52 10.88 53.22 -10.66
CA MET A 52 11.98 53.50 -11.58
C MET A 52 11.89 52.57 -12.79
N ASP A 53 12.08 53.12 -14.00
CA ASP A 53 12.06 52.30 -15.21
C ASP A 53 13.20 51.27 -15.21
N GLU A 54 13.00 50.14 -15.88
CA GLU A 54 13.93 49.00 -15.84
C GLU A 54 15.36 49.38 -16.25
N VAL A 55 15.52 50.15 -17.33
CA VAL A 55 16.85 50.50 -17.85
C VAL A 55 17.60 51.39 -16.85
N THR A 56 16.92 52.37 -16.27
CA THR A 56 17.50 53.23 -15.22
C THR A 56 17.77 52.43 -13.95
N ALA A 57 16.87 51.53 -13.54
CA ALA A 57 17.06 50.64 -12.39
C ALA A 57 18.32 49.78 -12.53
N PHE A 58 18.52 49.16 -13.69
CA PHE A 58 19.72 48.38 -13.98
C PHE A 58 21.00 49.21 -13.95
N LYS A 59 21.01 50.38 -14.60
CA LYS A 59 22.19 51.26 -14.62
C LYS A 59 22.53 51.78 -13.23
N SER A 60 21.52 52.24 -12.47
CA SER A 60 21.70 52.77 -11.11
C SER A 60 22.16 51.69 -10.13
N ALA A 61 21.52 50.52 -10.13
CA ALA A 61 21.95 49.40 -9.29
C ALA A 61 23.40 48.98 -9.61
N PHE A 62 23.76 48.94 -10.90
CA PHE A 62 25.11 48.55 -11.32
C PHE A 62 26.15 49.62 -10.94
N ALA A 63 25.84 50.90 -11.13
CA ALA A 63 26.72 52.01 -10.74
C ALA A 63 27.01 51.98 -9.23
N THR A 64 25.99 51.79 -8.40
CA THR A 64 26.14 51.65 -6.95
C THR A 64 26.99 50.43 -6.59
N ALA A 65 26.67 49.27 -7.16
CA ALA A 65 27.38 48.03 -6.91
C ALA A 65 28.85 48.07 -7.37
N ALA A 66 29.16 48.82 -8.42
CA ALA A 66 30.53 48.98 -8.91
C ALA A 66 31.44 49.70 -7.90
N THR A 67 30.90 50.62 -7.08
CA THR A 67 31.68 51.29 -6.03
C THR A 67 32.17 50.34 -4.94
N VAL A 68 31.49 49.20 -4.76
CA VAL A 68 31.86 48.13 -3.82
C VAL A 68 32.50 46.92 -4.53
N GLY A 69 33.00 47.11 -5.75
CA GLY A 69 33.80 46.13 -6.48
C GLY A 69 33.02 45.10 -7.30
N LEU A 70 31.73 45.33 -7.59
CA LEU A 70 31.02 44.51 -8.58
C LEU A 70 31.43 44.92 -10.00
N THR A 71 31.84 43.95 -10.81
CA THR A 71 32.07 44.13 -12.26
C THR A 71 31.01 43.37 -13.05
N LYS A 72 30.84 43.71 -14.34
CA LYS A 72 29.94 42.96 -15.24
C LYS A 72 30.32 41.48 -15.31
N ASP A 73 31.61 41.18 -15.37
CA ASP A 73 32.12 39.81 -15.39
C ASP A 73 31.77 39.06 -14.09
N LYS A 74 32.01 39.69 -12.94
CA LYS A 74 31.64 39.13 -11.62
C LYS A 74 30.13 38.87 -11.55
N LEU A 75 29.30 39.82 -11.98
CA LEU A 75 27.84 39.67 -11.98
C LEU A 75 27.36 38.50 -12.86
N LEU A 76 27.94 38.35 -14.07
CA LEU A 76 27.61 37.22 -14.95
C LEU A 76 28.10 35.89 -14.36
N LYS A 77 29.28 35.88 -13.75
CA LYS A 77 29.86 34.70 -13.11
C LYS A 77 29.00 34.24 -11.92
N THR A 78 28.58 35.15 -11.05
CA THR A 78 27.72 34.81 -9.91
C THR A 78 26.30 34.44 -10.35
N ALA A 79 25.74 35.08 -11.38
CA ALA A 79 24.48 34.64 -11.98
C ALA A 79 24.53 33.20 -12.50
N ARG A 80 25.62 32.82 -13.19
CA ARG A 80 25.85 31.44 -13.66
C ARG A 80 26.02 30.47 -12.50
N HIS A 81 26.67 30.88 -11.41
CA HIS A 81 26.77 30.07 -10.18
C HIS A 81 25.38 29.71 -9.65
N TYR A 82 24.50 30.69 -9.45
CA TYR A 82 23.15 30.43 -8.95
C TYR A 82 22.30 29.61 -9.92
N LYS A 83 22.46 29.81 -11.23
CA LYS A 83 21.83 28.93 -12.22
C LYS A 83 22.30 27.48 -12.08
N ASN A 84 23.61 27.25 -11.92
CA ASN A 84 24.15 25.91 -11.72
C ASN A 84 23.65 25.27 -10.42
N VAL A 85 23.47 26.04 -9.35
CA VAL A 85 22.85 25.55 -8.11
C VAL A 85 21.43 25.05 -8.39
N LEU A 86 20.60 25.83 -9.11
CA LEU A 86 19.24 25.40 -9.49
C LEU A 86 19.25 24.16 -10.38
N ASP A 87 20.17 24.07 -11.34
CA ASP A 87 20.30 22.91 -12.22
C ASP A 87 20.68 21.64 -11.42
N GLN A 88 21.52 21.78 -10.38
CA GLN A 88 21.86 20.68 -9.47
C GLN A 88 20.66 20.25 -8.60
N GLU A 89 19.93 21.20 -8.03
CA GLU A 89 18.72 20.91 -7.26
C GLU A 89 17.66 20.21 -8.11
N LYS A 90 17.48 20.66 -9.36
CA LYS A 90 16.58 20.00 -10.31
C LYS A 90 16.99 18.54 -10.55
N LYS A 91 18.28 18.29 -10.79
CA LYS A 91 18.79 16.93 -11.01
C LYS A 91 18.53 16.03 -9.80
N GLN A 92 18.81 16.52 -8.60
CA GLN A 92 18.56 15.77 -7.36
C GLN A 92 17.07 15.50 -7.15
N PHE A 93 16.22 16.46 -7.46
CA PHE A 93 14.76 16.30 -7.43
C PHE A 93 14.30 15.22 -8.40
N ASP A 94 14.76 15.24 -9.65
CA ASP A 94 14.40 14.25 -10.67
C ASP A 94 14.82 12.83 -10.24
N GLU A 95 16.02 12.68 -9.69
CA GLU A 95 16.53 11.41 -9.16
C GLU A 95 15.69 10.90 -7.97
N ALA A 96 15.34 11.79 -7.03
CA ALA A 96 14.50 11.44 -5.89
C ALA A 96 13.09 11.04 -6.33
N LEU A 97 12.51 11.77 -7.30
CA LEU A 97 11.20 11.48 -7.86
C LEU A 97 11.20 10.12 -8.55
N GLN A 98 12.19 9.83 -9.40
CA GLN A 98 12.31 8.54 -10.07
C GLN A 98 12.44 7.38 -9.06
N LYS A 99 13.24 7.56 -8.01
CA LYS A 99 13.37 6.58 -6.94
C LYS A 99 12.04 6.33 -6.23
N GLN A 100 11.31 7.40 -5.87
CA GLN A 100 10.02 7.29 -5.22
C GLN A 100 8.97 6.61 -6.11
N MET A 101 8.95 6.92 -7.41
CA MET A 101 8.09 6.26 -8.39
C MET A 101 8.40 4.76 -8.47
N ASN A 102 9.68 4.41 -8.63
CA ASN A 102 10.10 3.01 -8.72
C ASN A 102 9.73 2.23 -7.45
N GLN A 103 9.94 2.80 -6.27
CA GLN A 103 9.56 2.18 -4.99
C GLN A 103 8.05 1.96 -4.89
N ARG A 104 7.24 2.99 -5.17
CA ARG A 104 5.77 2.86 -5.09
C ARG A 104 5.23 1.85 -6.09
N VAL A 105 5.76 1.84 -7.31
CA VAL A 105 5.35 0.87 -8.35
C VAL A 105 5.77 -0.54 -7.96
N ALA A 106 6.99 -0.74 -7.46
CA ALA A 106 7.47 -2.03 -7.00
C ALA A 106 6.64 -2.57 -5.83
N SER A 107 6.34 -1.75 -4.82
CA SER A 107 5.50 -2.13 -3.69
C SER A 107 4.09 -2.53 -4.14
N LYS A 108 3.46 -1.75 -5.02
CA LYS A 108 2.14 -2.08 -5.57
C LYS A 108 2.15 -3.38 -6.39
N ARG A 109 3.20 -3.62 -7.18
CA ARG A 109 3.35 -4.88 -7.92
C ARG A 109 3.46 -6.08 -6.96
N SER A 110 4.26 -5.95 -5.90
CA SER A 110 4.39 -7.01 -4.90
C SER A 110 3.09 -7.29 -4.17
N GLU A 111 2.29 -6.26 -3.86
CA GLU A 111 0.98 -6.42 -3.25
C GLU A 111 0.01 -7.15 -4.17
N VAL A 112 -0.02 -6.80 -5.46
CA VAL A 112 -0.84 -7.48 -6.47
C VAL A 112 -0.47 -8.95 -6.58
N GLU A 113 0.81 -9.30 -6.64
CA GLU A 113 1.23 -10.71 -6.71
C GLU A 113 0.85 -11.49 -5.44
N LYS A 114 0.95 -10.87 -4.26
CA LYS A 114 0.47 -11.48 -3.02
C LYS A 114 -1.03 -11.75 -3.05
N LEU A 115 -1.83 -10.78 -3.52
CA LEU A 115 -3.27 -10.93 -3.64
C LEU A 115 -3.65 -12.02 -4.65
N LYS A 116 -2.93 -12.12 -5.78
CA LYS A 116 -3.14 -13.21 -6.75
C LYS A 116 -2.91 -14.58 -6.10
N GLN A 117 -1.83 -14.75 -5.34
CA GLN A 117 -1.57 -16.00 -4.64
C GLN A 117 -2.68 -16.32 -3.62
N GLN A 118 -3.14 -15.31 -2.86
CA GLN A 118 -4.25 -15.50 -1.92
C GLN A 118 -5.54 -15.92 -2.63
N ILE A 119 -5.83 -15.40 -3.81
CA ILE A 119 -6.99 -15.81 -4.61
C ILE A 119 -6.89 -17.29 -4.97
N VAL A 120 -5.72 -17.76 -5.42
CA VAL A 120 -5.49 -19.19 -5.73
C VAL A 120 -5.72 -20.06 -4.50
N ASP A 121 -5.18 -19.65 -3.35
CA ASP A 121 -5.34 -20.39 -2.09
C ASP A 121 -6.81 -20.43 -1.64
N TYR A 122 -7.56 -19.33 -1.82
CA TYR A 122 -9.00 -19.30 -1.50
C TYR A 122 -9.83 -20.14 -2.45
N GLN A 123 -9.49 -20.17 -3.74
CA GLN A 123 -10.17 -21.06 -4.70
C GLN A 123 -9.96 -22.54 -4.33
N ALA A 124 -8.75 -22.92 -3.92
CA ALA A 124 -8.47 -24.27 -3.45
C ALA A 124 -9.30 -24.63 -2.20
N LYS A 125 -9.40 -23.70 -1.24
CA LYS A 125 -10.24 -23.89 -0.04
C LYS A 125 -11.73 -24.01 -0.36
N ILE A 126 -12.23 -23.20 -1.31
CA ILE A 126 -13.63 -23.29 -1.76
C ILE A 126 -13.91 -24.69 -2.31
N LYS A 127 -13.01 -25.21 -3.15
CA LYS A 127 -13.14 -26.57 -3.71
C LYS A 127 -13.18 -27.64 -2.63
N ASP A 128 -12.24 -27.61 -1.67
CA ASP A 128 -12.22 -28.55 -0.55
C ASP A 128 -13.51 -28.48 0.29
N LEU A 129 -14.03 -27.28 0.55
CA LEU A 129 -15.30 -27.10 1.26
C LEU A 129 -16.49 -27.64 0.46
N GLN A 130 -16.51 -27.45 -0.85
CA GLN A 130 -17.55 -28.01 -1.73
C GLN A 130 -17.53 -29.54 -1.71
N ASP A 131 -16.34 -30.16 -1.78
CA ASP A 131 -16.19 -31.62 -1.72
C ASP A 131 -16.69 -32.16 -0.36
N LYS A 132 -16.38 -31.47 0.74
CA LYS A 132 -16.88 -31.82 2.09
C LYS A 132 -18.39 -31.71 2.19
N ILE A 133 -18.98 -30.65 1.64
CA ILE A 133 -20.44 -30.46 1.59
C ILE A 133 -21.10 -31.61 0.81
N ALA A 134 -20.55 -31.96 -0.36
CA ALA A 134 -21.08 -33.05 -1.17
C ALA A 134 -21.05 -34.40 -0.44
N LYS A 135 -19.95 -34.69 0.27
CA LYS A 135 -19.82 -35.92 1.08
C LYS A 135 -20.84 -35.97 2.23
N ALA A 136 -21.03 -34.85 2.92
CA ALA A 136 -22.03 -34.76 3.98
C ALA A 136 -23.45 -34.93 3.43
N GLN A 137 -23.77 -34.31 2.29
CA GLN A 137 -25.08 -34.45 1.66
C GLN A 137 -25.35 -35.90 1.25
N SER A 138 -24.40 -36.58 0.63
CA SER A 138 -24.54 -38.00 0.29
C SER A 138 -24.77 -38.87 1.53
N THR A 139 -24.14 -38.55 2.66
CA THR A 139 -24.37 -39.27 3.92
C THR A 139 -25.80 -39.06 4.43
N ILE A 140 -26.34 -37.84 4.30
CA ILE A 140 -27.71 -37.50 4.68
C ILE A 140 -28.71 -38.20 3.75
N ASP A 141 -28.48 -38.18 2.44
CA ASP A 141 -29.39 -38.76 1.45
C ASP A 141 -29.56 -40.28 1.65
N HIS A 142 -28.50 -40.96 2.12
CA HIS A 142 -28.54 -42.39 2.46
C HIS A 142 -28.86 -42.68 3.93
N ALA A 143 -29.13 -41.66 4.75
CA ALA A 143 -29.35 -41.86 6.18
C ALA A 143 -30.60 -42.70 6.45
N ASP A 144 -31.71 -42.41 5.78
CA ASP A 144 -32.97 -43.15 5.95
C ASP A 144 -32.84 -44.62 5.55
N GLU A 145 -32.16 -44.91 4.43
CA GLU A 145 -31.88 -46.29 3.98
C GLU A 145 -31.02 -47.05 5.00
N ASN A 146 -29.96 -46.40 5.49
CA ASN A 146 -29.05 -47.00 6.48
C ASN A 146 -29.76 -47.25 7.82
N ILE A 147 -30.62 -46.31 8.25
CA ILE A 147 -31.43 -46.44 9.47
C ILE A 147 -32.41 -47.60 9.31
N GLN A 148 -33.13 -47.68 8.20
CA GLN A 148 -34.10 -48.74 7.94
C GLN A 148 -33.42 -50.11 7.92
N ALA A 149 -32.30 -50.26 7.22
CA ALA A 149 -31.53 -51.50 7.19
C ALA A 149 -31.02 -51.92 8.58
N ALA A 150 -30.61 -50.95 9.42
CA ALA A 150 -30.21 -51.21 10.79
C ALA A 150 -31.40 -51.66 11.65
N LEU A 151 -32.56 -51.01 11.53
CA LEU A 151 -33.78 -51.37 12.24
C LEU A 151 -34.25 -52.79 11.88
N GLU A 152 -34.29 -53.14 10.60
CA GLU A 152 -34.69 -54.48 10.14
C GLU A 152 -33.78 -55.58 10.68
N LYS A 153 -32.47 -55.31 10.74
CA LYS A 153 -31.50 -56.26 11.30
C LYS A 153 -31.68 -56.45 12.80
N ILE A 154 -31.97 -55.37 13.53
CA ILE A 154 -32.28 -55.42 14.96
C ILE A 154 -33.56 -56.23 15.19
N GLU A 155 -34.63 -55.92 14.46
CA GLU A 155 -35.92 -56.62 14.59
C GLU A 155 -35.76 -58.12 14.27
N THR A 156 -35.05 -58.46 13.20
CA THR A 156 -34.78 -59.86 12.84
C THR A 156 -34.00 -60.58 13.93
N THR A 157 -32.97 -59.94 14.48
CA THR A 157 -32.17 -60.51 15.57
C THR A 157 -33.03 -60.74 16.82
N GLN A 158 -33.89 -59.78 17.16
CA GLN A 158 -34.83 -59.89 18.27
C GLN A 158 -35.80 -61.06 18.07
N LYS A 159 -36.43 -61.15 16.89
CA LYS A 159 -37.37 -62.24 16.55
C LYS A 159 -36.70 -63.61 16.65
N ASN A 160 -35.50 -63.74 16.10
CA ASN A 160 -34.76 -65.01 16.11
C ASN A 160 -34.39 -65.43 17.54
N PHE A 161 -33.98 -64.47 18.37
CA PHE A 161 -33.70 -64.72 19.78
C PHE A 161 -34.95 -65.17 20.53
N GLU A 162 -36.06 -64.43 20.41
CA GLU A 162 -37.31 -64.76 21.09
C GLU A 162 -37.85 -66.13 20.69
N TYR A 163 -37.80 -66.44 19.39
CA TYR A 163 -38.20 -67.76 18.88
C TYR A 163 -37.33 -68.88 19.46
N THR A 164 -36.01 -68.68 19.49
CA THR A 164 -35.07 -69.66 20.04
C THR A 164 -35.29 -69.84 21.55
N TYR A 165 -35.48 -68.74 22.27
CA TYR A 165 -35.76 -68.74 23.70
C TYR A 165 -37.05 -69.52 24.01
N GLN A 166 -38.14 -69.22 23.31
CA GLN A 166 -39.43 -69.88 23.53
C GLN A 166 -39.38 -71.37 23.15
N SER A 167 -38.65 -71.73 22.09
CA SER A 167 -38.44 -73.14 21.73
C SER A 167 -37.70 -73.91 22.83
N ILE A 168 -36.65 -73.33 23.42
CA ILE A 168 -35.91 -73.95 24.52
C ILE A 168 -36.80 -74.06 25.77
N GLN A 169 -37.55 -73.00 26.10
CA GLN A 169 -38.48 -73.02 27.22
C GLN A 169 -39.51 -74.14 27.09
N ASN A 170 -40.17 -74.24 25.93
CA ASN A 170 -41.15 -75.29 25.67
C ASN A 170 -40.57 -76.70 25.79
N GLN A 171 -39.33 -76.91 25.33
CA GLN A 171 -38.66 -78.20 25.47
C GLN A 171 -38.39 -78.53 26.94
N ILE A 172 -37.88 -77.57 27.72
CA ILE A 172 -37.66 -77.73 29.16
C ILE A 172 -38.98 -78.04 29.88
N ASP A 173 -40.07 -77.33 29.55
CA ASP A 173 -41.38 -77.56 30.16
C ASP A 173 -41.93 -78.96 29.85
N GLN A 174 -41.73 -79.46 28.62
CA GLN A 174 -42.09 -80.84 28.23
C GLN A 174 -41.25 -81.88 28.97
N ASP A 175 -39.95 -81.63 29.11
CA ASP A 175 -39.04 -82.50 29.84
C ASP A 175 -39.42 -82.56 31.32
N ILE A 176 -39.76 -81.42 31.94
CA ILE A 176 -40.28 -81.34 33.31
C ILE A 176 -41.55 -82.18 33.47
N GLN A 177 -42.54 -82.00 32.59
CA GLN A 177 -43.78 -82.80 32.65
C GLN A 177 -43.51 -84.30 32.53
N SER A 178 -42.60 -84.69 31.63
CA SER A 178 -42.24 -86.10 31.43
C SER A 178 -41.54 -86.68 32.65
N ILE A 179 -40.67 -85.89 33.31
CA ILE A 179 -40.01 -86.26 34.57
C ILE A 179 -41.06 -86.45 35.68
N GLU A 180 -41.98 -85.50 35.86
CA GLU A 180 -43.04 -85.58 36.88
C GLU A 180 -44.00 -86.75 36.68
N GLN A 181 -44.23 -87.19 35.44
CA GLN A 181 -45.14 -88.31 35.13
C GLN A 181 -44.51 -89.69 35.26
N HIS A 182 -43.20 -89.80 35.09
CA HIS A 182 -42.52 -91.09 34.90
C HIS A 182 -41.48 -91.46 35.96
N LEU A 183 -41.09 -90.52 36.82
CA LEU A 183 -40.17 -90.74 37.95
C LEU A 183 -40.89 -90.51 39.28
#